data_AF-A0A401TXT7-F1
#
_entry.id   AF-A0A401TXT7-F1
#
_cell.length_a   1.000
_cell.length_b   1.000
_cell.length_c   1.000
_cell.angle_alpha   90.00
_cell.angle_beta   90.00
_cell.angle_gamma   90.00
#
_symmetry.space_group_name_H-M   'P 1'
#
loop_
_entity.id
_entity.type
_entity.pdbx_description
1 polymer ?
#
loop_
_entity_poly.entity_id
_entity_poly.type
_entity_poly.pdbx_seq_one_letter_code
_entity_poly.pdbx_strand_id
1 'polypeptide(L)'
;MSSLAISRVATRDPAPTIAGEVARLARQELAPLASAIDAGSVYPGEFLRRLGEIGAWSSHVPLEGPADLRWAIQSMAAIGEVCGATAFMAWCQNTLVWYVANSTN
;
A
#
# COMPACT_ATOMS: atom_id res chain seq x y z
N MET A 1 37.71 37.46 2.49
CA MET A 1 36.27 37.69 2.70
C MET A 1 35.57 36.35 2.50
N SER A 2 34.78 35.94 3.49
CA SER A 2 34.42 34.55 3.84
C SER A 2 33.79 33.70 2.74
N SER A 3 34.26 32.46 2.65
CA SER A 3 33.56 31.35 1.99
C SER A 3 32.46 30.84 2.92
N LEU A 4 31.20 30.94 2.49
CA LEU A 4 30.07 30.36 3.19
C LEU A 4 29.96 28.88 2.77
N ALA A 5 30.45 27.99 3.63
CA ALA A 5 30.15 26.57 3.53
C ALA A 5 28.67 26.36 3.90
N ILE A 6 27.84 26.02 2.91
CA ILE A 6 26.47 25.56 3.15
C ILE A 6 26.57 24.22 3.89
N SER A 7 26.16 24.22 5.16
CA SER A 7 26.02 23.01 5.95
C SER A 7 24.94 22.12 5.31
N ARG A 8 25.33 20.95 4.81
CA ARG A 8 24.36 19.91 4.42
C ARG A 8 23.64 19.46 5.68
N VAL A 9 22.40 19.91 5.85
CA VAL A 9 21.46 19.27 6.76
C VAL A 9 21.38 17.81 6.32
N ALA A 10 21.83 16.90 7.18
CA ALA A 10 21.63 15.48 6.97
C ALA A 10 20.10 15.24 6.97
N THR A 11 19.53 15.02 5.79
CA THR A 11 18.14 14.61 5.66
C THR A 11 18.05 13.22 6.26
N ARG A 12 17.50 13.14 7.47
CA ARG A 12 17.03 11.86 8.02
C ARG A 12 15.99 11.33 7.02
N ASP A 13 16.21 10.13 6.50
CA ASP A 13 15.21 9.52 5.62
C ASP A 13 13.87 9.53 6.35
N PRO A 14 12.80 10.04 5.70
CA PRO A 14 11.48 10.00 6.30
C PRO A 14 11.12 8.54 6.60
N ALA A 15 10.43 8.32 7.72
CA ALA A 15 9.91 7.00 8.03
C ALA A 15 9.09 6.47 6.83
N PRO A 16 9.18 5.17 6.49
CA PRO A 16 8.49 4.64 5.34
C PRO A 16 6.97 4.88 5.48
N THR A 17 6.37 5.42 4.43
CA THR A 17 4.91 5.56 4.35
C THR A 17 4.27 4.19 4.13
N ILE A 18 2.98 4.04 4.49
CA ILE A 18 2.22 2.82 4.19
C ILE A 18 2.34 2.44 2.71
N ALA A 19 2.13 3.40 1.80
CA ALA A 19 2.26 3.15 0.37
C ALA A 19 3.69 2.75 -0.04
N GLY A 20 4.73 3.34 0.60
CA GLY A 20 6.12 2.97 0.36
C GLY A 20 6.42 1.53 0.79
N GLU A 21 5.89 1.11 1.93
CA GLU A 21 6.04 -0.25 2.44
C GLU A 21 5.27 -1.27 1.60
N VAL A 22 4.03 -0.94 1.19
CA VAL A 22 3.26 -1.75 0.23
C VAL A 22 4.04 -1.92 -1.08
N ALA A 23 4.63 -0.85 -1.61
CA ALA A 23 5.42 -0.91 -2.84
C ALA A 23 6.67 -1.80 -2.68
N ARG A 24 7.32 -1.76 -1.52
CA ARG A 24 8.45 -2.64 -1.20
C ARG A 24 8.02 -4.11 -1.18
N LEU A 25 6.94 -4.43 -0.46
CA LEU A 25 6.39 -5.79 -0.38
C LEU A 25 5.91 -6.28 -1.76
N ALA A 26 5.24 -5.44 -2.54
CA ALA A 26 4.77 -5.80 -3.88
C ALA A 26 5.95 -6.22 -4.78
N ARG A 27 7.05 -5.46 -4.79
CA ARG A 27 8.24 -5.82 -5.58
C ARG A 27 8.95 -7.09 -5.09
N GLN A 28 9.00 -7.31 -3.78
CA GLN A 28 9.81 -8.40 -3.20
C GLN A 28 9.05 -9.72 -3.09
N GLU A 29 7.77 -9.66 -2.76
CA GLU A 29 6.96 -10.82 -2.40
C GLU A 29 5.88 -11.13 -3.44
N LEU A 30 5.27 -10.12 -4.05
CA LEU A 30 4.20 -10.33 -5.04
C LEU A 30 4.73 -10.55 -6.45
N ALA A 31 5.78 -9.84 -6.86
CA ALA A 31 6.32 -9.91 -8.22
C ALA A 31 6.71 -11.33 -8.66
N PRO A 32 7.37 -12.15 -7.82
CA PRO A 32 7.69 -13.53 -8.18
C PRO A 32 6.45 -14.42 -8.38
N LEU A 33 5.29 -14.04 -7.84
CA LEU A 33 4.05 -14.81 -7.88
C LEU A 33 3.15 -14.44 -9.07
N ALA A 34 3.40 -13.31 -9.73
CA ALA A 34 2.47 -12.70 -10.69
C ALA A 34 2.04 -13.67 -11.82
N SER A 35 2.97 -14.39 -12.43
CA SER A 35 2.64 -15.36 -13.50
C SER A 35 1.86 -16.57 -13.00
N ALA A 36 2.10 -17.03 -11.77
CA ALA A 36 1.35 -18.14 -11.18
C ALA A 36 -0.07 -17.72 -10.80
N ILE A 37 -0.25 -16.47 -10.36
CA ILE A 37 -1.57 -15.87 -10.12
C ILE A 37 -2.35 -15.75 -11.43
N ASP A 38 -1.70 -15.27 -12.50
CA ASP A 38 -2.33 -15.16 -13.83
C ASP A 38 -2.75 -16.52 -14.40
N ALA A 39 -1.92 -17.54 -14.21
CA ALA A 39 -2.25 -18.93 -14.56
C ALA A 39 -3.30 -19.58 -13.63
N GLY A 40 -3.73 -18.90 -12.56
CA GLY A 40 -4.71 -19.40 -11.60
C GLY A 40 -4.22 -20.51 -10.67
N SER A 41 -2.91 -20.76 -10.61
CA SER A 41 -2.33 -21.82 -9.76
C SER A 41 -2.04 -21.36 -8.34
N VAL A 42 -1.98 -20.05 -8.10
CA VAL A 42 -1.67 -19.46 -6.79
C VAL A 42 -2.68 -18.36 -6.46
N TYR A 43 -3.21 -18.41 -5.24
CA TYR A 43 -3.93 -17.29 -4.62
C TYR A 43 -2.99 -16.54 -3.66
N PRO A 44 -2.82 -15.21 -3.78
CA PRO A 44 -1.83 -14.44 -3.00
C PRO A 44 -2.28 -14.14 -1.56
N GLY A 45 -2.90 -15.10 -0.87
CA GLY A 45 -3.53 -14.88 0.43
C GLY A 45 -2.56 -14.46 1.54
N GLU A 46 -1.32 -14.94 1.52
CA GLU A 46 -0.29 -14.55 2.48
C GLU A 46 0.12 -13.09 2.31
N PHE A 47 0.36 -12.68 1.07
CA PHE A 47 0.64 -11.29 0.74
C PHE A 47 -0.48 -10.35 1.20
N LEU A 48 -1.76 -10.70 0.97
CA LEU A 48 -2.88 -9.87 1.43
C LEU A 48 -2.97 -9.75 2.96
N ARG A 49 -2.65 -10.81 3.70
CA ARG A 49 -2.58 -10.76 5.17
C ARG A 49 -1.43 -9.86 5.63
N ARG A 50 -0.28 -9.95 4.96
CA ARG A 50 0.88 -9.10 5.24
C ARG A 50 0.56 -7.61 5.06
N LEU A 51 -0.22 -7.25 4.04
CA LEU A 51 -0.73 -5.89 3.87
C LEU A 51 -1.64 -5.45 5.02
N GLY A 52 -2.41 -6.37 5.60
CA GLY A 52 -3.21 -6.13 6.80
C GLY A 52 -2.36 -5.88 8.04
N GLU A 53 -1.29 -6.65 8.24
CA GLU A 53 -0.37 -6.51 9.38
C GLU A 53 0.31 -5.14 9.42
N ILE A 54 0.62 -4.56 8.26
CA ILE A 54 1.21 -3.22 8.16
C ILE A 54 0.16 -2.09 8.19
N GLY A 55 -1.14 -2.41 8.30
CA GLY A 55 -2.21 -1.42 8.38
C GLY A 55 -2.66 -0.82 7.03
N ALA A 56 -2.34 -1.47 5.90
CA ALA A 56 -2.73 -0.95 4.59
C ALA A 56 -4.25 -0.84 4.42
N TRP A 57 -5.01 -1.81 4.96
CA TRP A 57 -6.47 -1.90 4.82
C TRP A 57 -7.25 -0.88 5.62
N SER A 58 -6.63 -0.23 6.61
CA SER A 58 -7.23 0.86 7.38
C SER A 58 -6.79 2.24 6.91
N SER A 59 -5.93 2.33 5.89
CA SER A 59 -5.28 3.59 5.50
C SER A 59 -6.25 4.66 4.97
N HIS A 60 -7.44 4.27 4.53
CA HIS A 60 -8.53 5.15 4.07
C HIS A 60 -9.70 5.27 5.04
N VAL A 61 -9.63 4.63 6.22
CA VAL A 61 -10.69 4.73 7.23
C VAL A 61 -10.48 6.02 8.03
N PRO A 62 -11.42 6.98 8.00
CA PRO A 62 -11.29 8.20 8.78
C PRO A 62 -11.42 7.89 10.27
N LEU A 63 -10.45 8.35 11.06
CA LEU A 63 -10.59 8.39 12.53
C LEU A 63 -11.34 9.65 12.97
N GLU A 64 -11.04 10.78 12.33
CA GLU A 64 -11.70 12.07 12.49
C GLU A 64 -11.69 12.80 11.13
N GLY A 65 -12.75 13.55 10.83
CA GLY A 65 -12.83 14.32 9.58
C GLY A 65 -13.04 13.46 8.32
N PRO A 66 -12.82 14.04 7.11
CA PRO A 66 -13.04 13.34 5.85
C PRO A 66 -11.99 12.25 5.61
N ALA A 67 -12.38 11.21 4.86
CA ALA A 67 -11.48 10.13 4.48
C ALA A 67 -10.32 10.63 3.59
N ASP A 68 -9.11 10.17 3.90
CA ASP A 68 -7.93 10.37 3.06
C ASP A 68 -7.65 9.11 2.24
N LEU A 69 -7.87 9.19 0.93
CA LEU A 69 -7.72 8.05 0.03
C LEU A 69 -6.32 7.90 -0.55
N ARG A 70 -5.40 8.85 -0.29
CA ARG A 70 -4.11 8.92 -0.99
C ARG A 70 -3.28 7.66 -0.82
N TRP A 71 -3.16 7.16 0.41
CA TRP A 71 -2.36 5.96 0.68
C TRP A 71 -3.00 4.68 0.14
N ALA A 72 -4.32 4.55 0.21
CA ALA A 72 -5.01 3.42 -0.41
C ALA A 72 -4.84 3.41 -1.93
N ILE A 73 -5.00 4.56 -2.59
CA ILE A 73 -4.81 4.71 -4.05
C ILE A 73 -3.38 4.38 -4.45
N GLN A 74 -2.39 4.97 -3.78
CA GLN A 74 -0.97 4.72 -4.08
C GLN A 74 -0.56 3.27 -3.80
N SER A 75 -1.10 2.66 -2.74
CA SER A 75 -0.89 1.25 -2.44
C SER A 75 -1.44 0.35 -3.54
N MET A 76 -2.69 0.59 -4.00
CA MET A 76 -3.29 -0.15 -5.11
C MET A 76 -2.50 0.04 -6.41
N ALA A 77 -2.02 1.26 -6.70
CA ALA A 77 -1.18 1.52 -7.86
C ALA A 77 0.13 0.73 -7.80
N ALA A 78 0.83 0.72 -6.66
CA ALA A 78 2.07 -0.02 -6.49
C ALA A 78 1.89 -1.55 -6.58
N ILE A 79 0.78 -2.07 -6.09
CA ILE A 79 0.41 -3.49 -6.29
C ILE A 79 0.16 -3.74 -7.79
N GLY A 80 -0.55 -2.83 -8.45
CA GLY A 80 -0.92 -2.94 -9.87
C GLY A 80 0.25 -2.84 -10.85
N GLU A 81 1.30 -2.11 -10.51
CA GLU A 81 2.56 -2.10 -11.27
C GLU A 81 3.19 -3.51 -11.37
N VAL A 82 2.88 -4.37 -10.40
CA VAL A 82 3.46 -5.72 -10.29
C VAL A 82 2.46 -6.81 -10.71
N CYS A 83 1.22 -6.73 -10.25
CA CYS A 83 0.19 -7.74 -10.53
C CYS A 83 -1.21 -7.11 -10.50
N GLY A 84 -1.80 -6.93 -11.69
CA GLY A 84 -3.13 -6.33 -11.85
C GLY A 84 -4.26 -7.10 -11.16
N ALA A 85 -4.23 -8.44 -11.22
CA ALA A 85 -5.23 -9.28 -10.55
C ALA A 85 -5.25 -9.06 -9.03
N THR A 86 -4.07 -8.94 -8.41
CA THR A 86 -3.96 -8.67 -6.98
C THR A 86 -4.35 -7.23 -6.63
N ALA A 87 -4.09 -6.27 -7.52
CA ALA A 87 -4.55 -4.89 -7.33
C ALA A 87 -6.09 -4.80 -7.34
N PHE A 88 -6.76 -5.56 -8.20
CA PHE A 88 -8.22 -5.67 -8.18
C PHE A 88 -8.73 -6.24 -6.86
N MET A 89 -8.07 -7.27 -6.32
CA MET A 89 -8.41 -7.81 -5.00
C MET A 89 -8.20 -6.79 -3.87
N ALA A 90 -7.12 -6.01 -3.91
CA ALA A 90 -6.90 -4.92 -2.97
C ALA A 90 -8.01 -3.86 -3.05
N TRP A 91 -8.51 -3.54 -4.26
CA TRP A 91 -9.67 -2.68 -4.45
C TRP A 91 -10.95 -3.25 -3.83
N CYS A 92 -11.21 -4.55 -4.03
CA CYS A 92 -12.35 -5.24 -3.40
C CYS A 92 -12.27 -5.15 -1.87
N GLN A 93 -11.08 -5.39 -1.30
CA GLN A 93 -10.85 -5.30 0.14
C GLN A 93 -11.09 -3.87 0.67
N ASN A 94 -10.53 -2.85 0.02
CA ASN A 94 -10.73 -1.46 0.42
C ASN A 94 -12.21 -1.04 0.36
N THR A 95 -12.91 -1.49 -0.68
CA THR A 95 -14.35 -1.25 -0.85
C THR A 95 -15.17 -1.92 0.26
N LEU A 96 -14.84 -3.16 0.63
CA LEU A 96 -15.51 -3.84 1.74
C LEU A 96 -15.30 -3.11 3.07
N VAL A 97 -14.06 -2.70 3.36
CA VAL A 97 -13.75 -1.89 4.56
C VAL A 97 -14.59 -0.61 4.57
N TRP A 98 -14.71 0.05 3.43
CA TRP A 98 -15.54 1.25 3.30
C TRP A 98 -17.01 0.98 3.59
N TYR A 99 -17.57 -0.10 3.02
CA TYR A 99 -18.96 -0.47 3.25
C TYR A 99 -19.25 -0.77 4.72
N VAL A 100 -18.37 -1.53 5.38
CA VAL A 100 -18.51 -1.85 6.81
C VAL A 100 -18.41 -0.59 7.67
N ALA A 101 -17.51 0.34 7.34
CA ALA A 101 -17.34 1.59 8.08
C ALA A 101 -18.53 2.57 7.91
N ASN A 102 -19.33 2.41 6.85
CA ASN A 102 -20.43 3.31 6.51
C ASN A 102 -21.82 2.62 6.60
N SER A 103 -21.91 1.43 7.21
CA SER A 103 -23.17 0.76 7.50
C SER A 103 -23.54 0.86 8.98
N THR A 104 -24.82 0.62 9.29
CA THR A 104 -25.29 0.41 10.67
C THR A 104 -25.28 -1.06 11.09
N ASN A 105 -24.98 -1.96 10.14
CA ASN A 105 -25.32 -3.39 10.18
C ASN A 105 -26.74 -3.64 10.73
#